data_AF-A0A9E5W473-F1
#
_entry.id   AF-A0A9E5W473-F1
#
_cell.length_a   1.000
_cell.length_b   1.000
_cell.length_c   1.000
_cell.angle_alpha   90.00
_cell.angle_beta   90.00
_cell.angle_gamma   90.00
#
_symmetry.space_group_name_H-M   'P 1'
#
loop_
_entity.id
_entity.type
_entity.pdbx_description
1 polymer ?
#
loop_
_entity_poly.entity_id
_entity_poly.type
_entity_poly.pdbx_seq_one_letter_code
_entity_poly.pdbx_strand_id
1 'polypeptide(L)'
;MAEVKNDDYLNSIIKDLTEVLWEEHGTGARYRTPLVGVDYFQKKYGSQLKKSNWLETLDAVLGALKEEGLIDGASYEREDFILTINFRSCLHRPMEKQLIDNGVNIINCPCANVVMHFVDQLVGKYSELVKVDFNEDGCVATICVMGNISA
;
A
#
# COMPACT_ATOMS: atom_id res chain seq x y z
N MET A 1 22.67 22.16 16.34
CA MET A 1 22.64 20.97 15.46
C MET A 1 21.22 20.46 15.52
N ALA A 2 20.47 20.52 14.43
CA ALA A 2 19.11 19.99 14.41
C ALA A 2 19.19 18.47 14.62
N GLU A 3 18.43 17.93 15.58
CA GLU A 3 18.22 16.49 15.67
C GLU A 3 17.70 16.02 14.32
N VAL A 4 18.51 15.20 13.61
CA VAL A 4 17.97 14.41 12.51
C VAL A 4 16.95 13.50 13.16
N LYS A 5 15.66 13.80 13.00
CA LYS A 5 14.59 12.93 13.48
C LYS A 5 14.83 11.57 12.83
N ASN A 6 14.85 10.52 13.65
CA ASN A 6 15.13 9.13 13.25
C ASN A 6 14.37 8.71 11.96
N ASP A 7 13.19 9.31 11.75
CA ASP A 7 12.31 9.10 10.60
C ASP A 7 12.93 9.55 9.27
N ASP A 8 13.66 10.66 9.21
CA ASP A 8 14.25 11.16 7.95
C ASP A 8 15.35 10.22 7.45
N TYR A 9 16.18 9.70 8.36
CA TYR A 9 17.21 8.72 8.05
C TYR A 9 16.62 7.36 7.62
N LEU A 10 15.59 6.88 8.32
CA LEU A 10 14.92 5.64 7.92
C LEU A 10 14.21 5.79 6.57
N ASN A 11 13.57 6.93 6.32
CA ASN A 11 12.93 7.23 5.05
C ASN A 11 13.95 7.29 3.90
N SER A 12 15.15 7.85 4.13
CA SER A 12 16.21 7.84 3.12
C SER A 12 16.70 6.44 2.82
N ILE A 13 16.86 5.57 3.83
CA ILE A 13 17.23 4.17 3.58
C ILE A 13 16.16 3.45 2.76
N ILE A 14 14.88 3.64 3.07
CA ILE A 14 13.78 3.00 2.32
C ILE A 14 13.78 3.49 0.86
N LYS A 15 14.03 4.78 0.65
CA LYS A 15 14.19 5.36 -0.67
C LYS A 15 15.34 4.69 -1.42
N ASP A 16 16.54 4.67 -0.83
CA ASP A 16 17.74 4.07 -1.46
C ASP A 16 17.53 2.59 -1.83
N LEU A 17 16.91 1.81 -0.93
CA LEU A 17 16.55 0.42 -1.21
C LEU A 17 15.58 0.28 -2.38
N THR A 18 14.64 1.20 -2.52
CA THR A 18 13.66 1.23 -3.60
C THR A 18 14.33 1.59 -4.94
N GLU A 19 15.26 2.54 -4.92
CA GLU A 19 16.05 2.93 -6.11
C GLU A 19 16.91 1.77 -6.60
N VAL A 20 17.67 1.10 -5.72
CA VAL A 20 18.48 -0.07 -6.08
C VAL A 20 17.63 -1.19 -6.66
N LEU A 21 16.46 -1.46 -6.06
CA LEU A 21 15.56 -2.50 -6.57
C LEU A 21 14.98 -2.15 -7.95
N TRP A 22 14.72 -0.87 -8.19
CA TRP A 22 14.29 -0.36 -9.49
C TRP A 22 15.39 -0.47 -10.54
N GLU A 23 16.64 -0.13 -10.20
CA GLU A 23 17.78 -0.25 -11.12
C GLU A 23 17.99 -1.69 -11.59
N GLU A 24 17.86 -2.66 -10.68
CA GLU A 24 18.10 -4.08 -10.98
C GLU A 24 16.95 -4.77 -11.72
N HIS A 25 15.70 -4.36 -11.49
CA HIS A 25 14.52 -5.09 -11.97
C HIS A 25 13.54 -4.25 -12.80
N GLY A 26 13.69 -2.94 -12.85
CA GLY A 26 12.73 -2.02 -13.45
C GLY A 26 11.31 -2.30 -12.96
N THR A 27 10.37 -2.41 -13.89
CA THR A 27 8.97 -2.73 -13.59
C THR A 27 8.76 -4.09 -12.92
N GLY A 28 9.70 -5.02 -13.06
CA GLY A 28 9.67 -6.33 -12.41
C GLY A 28 9.82 -6.25 -10.89
N ALA A 29 10.38 -5.16 -10.36
CA ALA A 29 10.61 -4.97 -8.93
C ALA A 29 9.32 -5.06 -8.09
N ARG A 30 8.17 -4.64 -8.66
CA ARG A 30 6.86 -4.68 -7.98
C ARG A 30 6.41 -6.08 -7.56
N TYR A 31 6.88 -7.12 -8.25
CA TYR A 31 6.56 -8.51 -7.92
C TYR A 31 7.41 -9.04 -6.75
N ARG A 32 8.41 -8.29 -6.29
CA ARG A 32 9.29 -8.64 -5.15
C ARG A 32 8.89 -7.93 -3.86
N THR A 33 8.05 -6.91 -3.95
CA THR A 33 7.63 -6.07 -2.84
C THR A 33 6.20 -6.31 -2.28
N PRO A 34 5.37 -7.30 -2.70
CA PRO A 34 3.95 -7.34 -2.32
C PRO A 34 3.70 -7.62 -0.83
N LEU A 35 4.72 -8.04 -0.07
CA LEU A 35 4.63 -8.28 1.37
C LEU A 35 5.27 -7.19 2.22
N VAL A 36 5.86 -6.15 1.60
CA VAL A 36 6.45 -5.03 2.34
C VAL A 36 5.35 -4.32 3.15
N GLY A 37 5.57 -4.18 4.46
CA GLY A 37 4.62 -3.58 5.40
C GLY A 37 3.58 -4.54 5.98
N VAL A 38 3.38 -5.73 5.39
CA VAL A 38 2.32 -6.66 5.80
C VAL A 38 2.58 -7.27 7.17
N ASP A 39 3.81 -7.70 7.45
CA ASP A 39 4.18 -8.42 8.67
C ASP A 39 3.85 -7.64 9.95
N TYR A 40 3.98 -6.31 9.91
CA TYR A 40 3.60 -5.43 11.03
C TYR A 40 2.11 -5.57 11.37
N PHE A 41 1.23 -5.43 10.38
CA PHE A 41 -0.22 -5.53 10.56
C PHE A 41 -0.64 -6.95 10.91
N GLN A 42 0.02 -7.95 10.33
CA GLN A 42 -0.25 -9.36 10.64
C GLN A 42 0.06 -9.68 12.11
N LYS A 43 1.18 -9.17 12.66
CA LYS A 43 1.54 -9.38 14.06
C LYS A 43 0.67 -8.59 15.03
N LYS A 44 0.35 -7.33 14.69
CA LYS A 44 -0.39 -6.43 15.59
C LYS A 44 -1.89 -6.73 15.62
N TYR A 45 -2.49 -6.90 14.44
CA TYR A 45 -3.94 -7.06 14.31
C TYR A 45 -4.35 -8.48 13.95
N GLY A 46 -3.57 -9.17 13.10
CA GLY A 46 -3.80 -10.56 12.73
C GLY A 46 -5.25 -10.83 12.30
N SER A 47 -5.90 -11.80 12.94
CA SER A 47 -7.27 -12.19 12.62
C SER A 47 -8.32 -11.10 12.86
N GLN A 48 -8.00 -10.02 13.57
CA GLN A 48 -8.94 -8.92 13.82
C GLN A 48 -9.32 -8.17 12.54
N LEU A 49 -8.43 -8.11 11.55
CA LEU A 49 -8.71 -7.45 10.27
C LEU A 49 -9.52 -8.33 9.32
N LYS A 50 -9.46 -9.66 9.49
CA LYS A 50 -10.26 -10.59 8.70
C LYS A 50 -11.71 -10.60 9.21
N LYS A 51 -12.63 -10.08 8.42
CA LYS A 51 -14.07 -10.03 8.72
C LYS A 51 -14.85 -11.09 7.95
N SER A 52 -16.19 -11.01 8.03
CA SER A 52 -17.09 -12.01 7.45
C SER A 52 -17.07 -11.99 5.91
N ASN A 53 -16.82 -10.81 5.34
CA ASN A 53 -16.72 -10.59 3.91
C ASN A 53 -15.57 -9.63 3.59
N TRP A 54 -15.26 -9.51 2.30
CA TRP A 54 -14.12 -8.74 1.82
C TRP A 54 -14.28 -7.22 2.01
N LEU A 55 -15.50 -6.66 1.92
CA LEU A 55 -15.77 -5.24 2.14
C LEU A 55 -15.51 -4.87 3.60
N GLU A 56 -16.08 -5.63 4.53
CA GLU A 56 -15.82 -5.44 5.97
C GLU A 56 -14.33 -5.59 6.31
N THR A 57 -13.63 -6.48 5.61
CA THR A 57 -12.18 -6.68 5.77
C THR A 57 -11.40 -5.49 5.23
N LEU A 58 -11.76 -4.98 4.06
CA LEU A 58 -11.20 -3.76 3.50
C LEU A 58 -11.40 -2.59 4.47
N ASP A 59 -12.63 -2.36 4.94
CA ASP A 59 -12.94 -1.28 5.87
C ASP A 59 -12.15 -1.43 7.19
N ALA A 60 -12.00 -2.66 7.70
CA ALA A 60 -11.20 -2.92 8.89
C ALA A 60 -9.72 -2.59 8.68
N VAL A 61 -9.15 -2.96 7.53
CA VAL A 61 -7.77 -2.62 7.16
C VAL A 61 -7.59 -1.11 7.03
N LEU A 62 -8.50 -0.43 6.33
CA LEU A 62 -8.45 1.03 6.18
C LEU A 62 -8.56 1.74 7.54
N GLY A 63 -9.38 1.21 8.44
CA GLY A 63 -9.47 1.65 9.83
C GLY A 63 -8.16 1.50 10.59
N ALA A 64 -7.49 0.35 10.46
CA ALA A 64 -6.20 0.10 11.08
C ALA A 64 -5.10 1.02 10.52
N LEU A 65 -5.04 1.23 9.20
CA LEU A 65 -4.10 2.18 8.59
C LEU A 65 -4.26 3.60 9.16
N LYS A 66 -5.51 4.01 9.43
CA LYS A 66 -5.81 5.29 10.07
C LYS A 66 -5.42 5.33 11.55
N GLU A 67 -5.70 4.26 12.30
CA GLU A 67 -5.32 4.14 13.71
C GLU A 67 -3.80 4.22 13.89
N GLU A 68 -3.04 3.63 12.97
CA GLU A 68 -1.57 3.71 12.93
C GLU A 68 -1.04 5.07 12.45
N GLY A 69 -1.91 6.01 12.09
CA GLY A 69 -1.50 7.33 11.61
C GLY A 69 -0.81 7.32 10.25
N LEU A 70 -1.00 6.27 9.45
CA LEU A 70 -0.41 6.16 8.11
C LEU A 70 -1.20 6.95 7.06
N ILE A 71 -2.51 7.13 7.30
CA ILE A 71 -3.45 7.88 6.46
C ILE A 71 -4.45 8.62 7.35
N ASP A 72 -5.00 9.74 6.88
CA ASP A 72 -6.11 10.43 7.57
C ASP A 72 -7.46 9.79 7.25
N GLY A 73 -7.54 9.11 6.11
CA GLY A 73 -8.68 8.31 5.68
C GLY A 73 -8.52 7.81 4.26
N ALA A 74 -9.51 7.07 3.80
CA ALA A 74 -9.55 6.58 2.43
C ALA A 74 -10.96 6.64 1.85
N SER A 75 -11.04 6.61 0.54
CA SER A 75 -12.25 6.28 -0.22
C SER A 75 -11.87 5.23 -1.25
N TYR A 76 -12.82 4.38 -1.63
CA TYR A 76 -12.58 3.37 -2.66
C TYR A 76 -13.77 3.22 -3.57
N GLU A 77 -13.47 2.82 -4.80
CA GLU A 77 -14.43 2.48 -5.83
C GLU A 77 -14.04 1.12 -6.41
N ARG A 78 -15.05 0.38 -6.86
CA ARG A 78 -14.85 -0.91 -7.50
C ARG A 78 -15.60 -0.99 -8.80
N GLU A 79 -14.91 -1.44 -9.83
CA GLU A 79 -15.46 -1.77 -11.14
C GLU A 79 -14.92 -3.14 -11.55
N ASP A 80 -15.80 -4.14 -11.66
CA ASP A 80 -15.46 -5.54 -11.93
C ASP A 80 -14.39 -6.11 -10.99
N PHE A 81 -13.17 -6.29 -11.52
CA PHE A 81 -11.97 -6.81 -10.83
C PHE A 81 -11.00 -5.70 -10.42
N ILE A 82 -11.33 -4.44 -10.67
CA ILE A 82 -10.51 -3.29 -10.32
C ILE A 82 -11.03 -2.66 -9.03
N LEU A 83 -10.15 -2.57 -8.03
CA LEU A 83 -10.34 -1.82 -6.81
C LEU A 83 -9.42 -0.60 -6.84
N THR A 84 -10.01 0.59 -6.85
CA THR A 84 -9.27 1.86 -6.79
C THR A 84 -9.43 2.45 -5.41
N ILE A 85 -8.31 2.71 -4.71
CA ILE A 85 -8.32 3.26 -3.35
C ILE A 85 -7.56 4.58 -3.36
N ASN A 86 -8.21 5.64 -2.90
CA ASN A 86 -7.59 6.94 -2.65
C ASN A 86 -7.25 7.06 -1.16
N PHE A 87 -5.96 7.00 -0.83
CA PHE A 87 -5.42 7.18 0.52
C PHE A 87 -5.10 8.66 0.77
N ARG A 88 -5.88 9.32 1.62
CA ARG A 88 -5.70 10.75 1.95
C ARG A 88 -4.58 10.95 2.98
N SER A 89 -3.76 11.97 2.77
CA SER A 89 -2.63 12.34 3.65
C SER A 89 -1.69 11.17 3.97
N CYS A 90 -1.35 10.33 2.98
CA CYS A 90 -0.46 9.19 3.19
C CYS A 90 0.93 9.63 3.71
N LEU A 91 1.38 9.02 4.80
CA LEU A 91 2.70 9.27 5.42
C LEU A 91 3.87 9.00 4.45
N HIS A 92 3.70 8.06 3.52
CA HIS A 92 4.75 7.69 2.55
C HIS A 92 4.89 8.69 1.39
N ARG A 93 3.87 9.53 1.15
CA ARG A 93 3.80 10.42 -0.02
C ARG A 93 5.04 11.30 -0.23
N PRO A 94 5.66 11.92 0.80
CA PRO A 94 6.85 12.74 0.59
C PRO A 94 8.04 11.96 0.02
N MET A 95 8.26 10.73 0.47
CA MET A 95 9.34 9.86 -0.01
C MET A 95 9.02 9.31 -1.41
N GLU A 96 7.78 8.89 -1.65
CA GLU A 96 7.34 8.43 -2.96
C GLU A 96 7.45 9.56 -4.01
N LYS A 97 7.16 10.81 -3.64
CA LYS A 97 7.38 11.97 -4.52
C LYS A 97 8.85 12.13 -4.93
N GLN A 98 9.78 11.95 -3.98
CA GLN A 98 11.21 12.03 -4.29
C GLN A 98 11.66 10.92 -5.25
N LEU A 99 11.08 9.71 -5.14
CA LEU A 99 11.37 8.61 -6.07
C LEU A 99 10.95 8.97 -7.50
N ILE A 100 9.72 9.50 -7.67
CA ILE A 100 9.25 9.94 -8.99
C ILE A 100 10.12 11.07 -9.55
N ASP A 101 10.46 12.06 -8.72
CA ASP A 101 11.33 13.17 -9.14
C ASP A 101 12.74 12.66 -9.56
N ASN A 102 13.16 11.49 -9.07
CA ASN A 102 14.39 10.77 -9.46
C ASN A 102 14.21 9.79 -10.65
N GLY A 103 13.03 9.75 -11.28
CA GLY A 103 12.76 8.84 -12.41
C GLY A 103 12.47 7.39 -12.02
N VAL A 104 12.18 7.14 -10.73
CA VAL A 104 11.80 5.83 -10.21
C VAL A 104 10.28 5.75 -10.10
N ASN A 105 9.69 4.76 -10.76
CA ASN A 105 8.26 4.50 -10.62
C ASN A 105 7.95 3.93 -9.23
N ILE A 106 6.73 4.19 -8.75
CA ILE A 106 6.27 3.59 -7.49
C ILE A 106 6.05 2.09 -7.71
N ILE A 107 6.98 1.29 -7.21
CA ILE A 107 6.98 -0.18 -7.30
C ILE A 107 6.36 -0.87 -6.08
N ASN A 108 5.98 -0.10 -5.07
CA ASN A 108 5.48 -0.63 -3.81
C ASN A 108 4.55 0.40 -3.17
N CYS A 109 3.44 -0.07 -2.58
CA CYS A 109 2.63 0.72 -1.67
C CYS A 109 2.29 -0.13 -0.45
N PRO A 110 2.94 0.11 0.71
CA PRO A 110 2.68 -0.69 1.92
C PRO A 110 1.20 -0.70 2.33
N CYS A 111 0.48 0.42 2.18
CA CYS A 111 -0.95 0.49 2.45
C CYS A 111 -1.76 -0.47 1.54
N ALA A 112 -1.46 -0.46 0.23
CA ALA A 112 -2.11 -1.36 -0.72
C ALA A 112 -1.74 -2.83 -0.48
N ASN A 113 -0.49 -3.13 -0.11
CA ASN A 113 -0.04 -4.48 0.21
C ASN A 113 -0.81 -5.09 1.38
N VAL A 114 -1.06 -4.30 2.43
CA VAL A 114 -1.86 -4.75 3.57
C VAL A 114 -3.29 -5.04 3.14
N VAL A 115 -3.90 -4.18 2.31
CA VAL A 115 -5.23 -4.42 1.75
C VAL A 115 -5.26 -5.73 0.96
N MET A 116 -4.35 -5.89 -0.02
CA MET A 116 -4.25 -7.11 -0.84
C MET A 116 -4.10 -8.35 0.04
N HIS A 117 -3.19 -8.32 1.01
CA HIS A 117 -2.93 -9.47 1.87
C HIS A 117 -4.18 -9.95 2.62
N PHE A 118 -4.93 -9.05 3.26
CA PHE A 118 -6.10 -9.46 4.06
C PHE A 118 -7.33 -9.78 3.19
N VAL A 119 -7.52 -9.06 2.08
CA VAL A 119 -8.61 -9.35 1.13
C VAL A 119 -8.40 -10.70 0.44
N ASP A 120 -7.17 -11.01 0.03
CA ASP A 120 -6.81 -12.27 -0.65
C ASP A 120 -7.11 -13.52 0.19
N GLN A 121 -7.03 -13.40 1.52
CA GLN A 121 -7.40 -14.48 2.45
C GLN A 121 -8.90 -14.84 2.43
N LEU A 122 -9.73 -14.02 1.79
CA LEU A 122 -11.16 -14.27 1.60
C LEU A 122 -11.51 -14.60 0.15
N VAL A 123 -10.89 -13.90 -0.81
CA VAL A 123 -11.23 -14.07 -2.23
C VAL A 123 -10.46 -15.21 -2.92
N GLY A 124 -9.47 -15.80 -2.22
CA GLY A 124 -8.82 -17.05 -2.61
C GLY A 124 -7.89 -16.96 -3.83
N LYS A 125 -7.42 -15.75 -4.15
CA LYS A 125 -6.61 -15.45 -5.33
C LYS A 125 -5.63 -14.32 -4.99
N TYR A 126 -4.61 -14.15 -5.81
CA TYR A 126 -3.57 -13.13 -5.62
C TYR A 126 -4.00 -11.82 -6.28
N SER A 127 -4.25 -10.80 -5.46
CA SER A 127 -4.42 -9.43 -5.95
C SER A 127 -3.07 -8.86 -6.41
N GLU A 128 -3.12 -7.96 -7.38
CA GLU A 128 -1.93 -7.30 -7.92
C GLU A 128 -2.05 -5.78 -7.86
N LEU A 129 -0.99 -5.11 -7.36
CA LEU A 129 -0.84 -3.67 -7.47
C LEU A 129 -0.51 -3.30 -8.91
N VAL A 130 -1.46 -2.67 -9.61
CA VAL A 130 -1.32 -2.28 -11.01
C VAL A 130 -0.47 -1.02 -11.13
N LYS A 131 -0.80 -0.01 -10.34
CA LYS A 131 -0.12 1.29 -10.30
C LYS A 131 -0.47 2.08 -9.03
N VAL A 132 0.33 3.12 -8.77
CA VAL A 132 0.07 4.15 -7.78
C VAL A 132 0.23 5.50 -8.46
N ASP A 133 -0.82 6.31 -8.44
CA ASP A 133 -0.82 7.69 -8.93
C ASP A 133 -0.93 8.67 -7.76
N PHE A 134 -0.64 9.95 -8.01
CA PHE A 134 -0.88 11.03 -7.04
C PHE A 134 -1.98 11.97 -7.51
N ASN A 135 -2.81 12.42 -6.57
CA ASN A 135 -3.73 13.54 -6.74
C ASN A 135 -3.41 14.62 -5.70
N GLU A 136 -4.23 15.68 -5.63
CA GLU A 136 -4.02 16.77 -4.67
C GLU A 136 -4.08 16.27 -3.22
N ASP A 137 -5.04 15.39 -2.91
CA ASP A 137 -5.39 14.96 -1.55
C ASP A 137 -4.62 13.73 -1.04
N GLY A 138 -3.89 13.01 -1.90
CA GLY A 138 -3.33 11.72 -1.52
C GLY A 138 -2.71 10.88 -2.63
N CYS A 139 -2.60 9.58 -2.35
CA CYS A 139 -2.10 8.56 -3.27
C CYS A 139 -3.26 7.65 -3.72
N VAL A 140 -3.35 7.37 -5.02
CA VAL A 140 -4.38 6.51 -5.60
C VAL A 140 -3.75 5.18 -6.00
N ALA A 141 -4.05 4.11 -5.27
CA ALA A 141 -3.63 2.76 -5.63
C ALA A 141 -4.71 2.09 -6.49
N THR A 142 -4.30 1.54 -7.63
CA THR A 142 -5.15 0.67 -8.46
C THR A 142 -4.72 -0.77 -8.24
N ILE A 143 -5.66 -1.60 -7.75
CA ILE A 143 -5.44 -3.01 -7.45
C ILE A 143 -6.34 -3.84 -8.35
N CYS A 144 -5.76 -4.85 -9.00
CA CYS A 144 -6.52 -5.90 -9.65
C CYS A 144 -6.81 -7.00 -8.62
N VAL A 145 -8.06 -7.11 -8.18
CA VAL A 145 -8.51 -8.16 -7.27
C VAL A 145 -9.07 -9.29 -8.10
N MET A 146 -8.21 -10.25 -8.42
CA MET A 146 -8.64 -11.48 -9.05
C MET A 146 -9.51 -12.24 -8.03
N GLY A 147 -10.77 -12.59 -8.29
CA GLY A 147 -11.58 -13.34 -7.30
C GLY A 147 -13.05 -13.46 -7.68
N ASN A 148 -13.75 -14.51 -7.23
CA ASN A 148 -15.22 -14.51 -7.25
C ASN A 148 -15.68 -13.76 -6.01
N ILE A 149 -15.88 -12.46 -6.19
CA ILE A 149 -16.29 -11.58 -5.11
C ILE A 149 -17.77 -11.27 -5.32
N SER A 150 -18.63 -12.21 -4.91
CA SER A 150 -20.05 -11.91 -4.75
C SER A 150 -20.17 -10.84 -3.66
N ALA A 151 -20.86 -9.75 -3.98
CA ALA A 151 -21.20 -8.69 -3.04
C ALA A 151 -21.99 -9.24 -1.85
#